data_AF-A0A9D0HQ92-F1
#
_entry.id   AF-A0A9D0HQ92-F1
#
_cell.length_a   1.000
_cell.length_b   1.000
_cell.length_c   1.000
_cell.angle_alpha   90.00
_cell.angle_beta   90.00
_cell.angle_gamma   90.00
#
_symmetry.space_group_name_H-M   'P 1'
#
loop_
_entity.id
_entity.type
_entity.pdbx_description
1 polymer ?
#
loop_
_entity_poly.entity_id
_entity_poly.type
_entity_poly.pdbx_seq_one_letter_code
_entity_poly.pdbx_strand_id
1 'polypeptide(L)'
;MLPGVTLSFILVNYATIPIFLTLLIVYSYKKEFNILLVLAMVLLLFTHSAQFVIYLAIVLYSYQKKRWWLTLLAIGFILLASSVSVYEIDGIPRGHLVQLVGIYAAIFSPTLFLLVVYAVYKVAIRGDKEILWYIVVTALTISVLLSIRQAIKITDFAPFVVISIPLVVTVFRDSLAIRLKEFRKIYYLVCNVIVLVLLLETSVIFLHYPLYRYTPFKELLLDTSIYEIPQIVEELKDKGKVCKDEISKKDYTLYLYYGVARCP
;
A
#
# COMPACT_ATOMS: atom_id res chain seq x y z
N MET A 1 -15.94 7.17 6.08
CA MET A 1 -14.50 7.09 6.36
C MET A 1 -13.80 7.88 5.29
N LEU A 2 -13.07 8.95 5.65
CA LEU A 2 -12.01 9.45 4.78
C LEU A 2 -11.00 8.31 4.68
N PRO A 3 -11.02 7.52 3.58
CA PRO A 3 -10.33 6.24 3.56
C PRO A 3 -8.83 6.46 3.70
N GLY A 4 -8.32 7.57 3.16
CA GLY A 4 -6.90 7.89 3.08
C GLY A 4 -6.18 8.06 4.43
N VAL A 5 -6.80 8.72 5.42
CA VAL A 5 -6.12 9.00 6.71
C VAL A 5 -5.98 7.72 7.54
N THR A 6 -7.07 6.96 7.67
CA THR A 6 -7.05 5.67 8.38
C THR A 6 -6.28 4.62 7.61
N LEU A 7 -6.35 4.59 6.27
CA LEU A 7 -5.47 3.74 5.46
C LEU A 7 -4.01 4.06 5.69
N SER A 8 -3.62 5.34 5.71
CA SER A 8 -2.20 5.71 5.78
C SER A 8 -1.61 5.28 7.12
N PHE A 9 -2.36 5.44 8.21
CA PHE A 9 -1.96 4.95 9.53
C PHE A 9 -1.88 3.41 9.59
N ILE A 10 -2.88 2.70 9.07
CA ILE A 10 -2.88 1.24 9.01
C ILE A 10 -1.73 0.74 8.13
N LEU A 11 -1.50 1.41 6.99
CA LEU A 11 -0.43 1.08 6.07
C LEU A 11 0.93 1.29 6.72
N VAL A 12 1.17 2.39 7.42
CA VAL A 12 2.45 2.59 8.12
C VAL A 12 2.69 1.46 9.13
N ASN A 13 1.71 1.06 9.93
CA ASN A 13 1.91 -0.01 10.91
C ASN A 13 2.05 -1.40 10.27
N TYR A 14 1.23 -1.73 9.26
CA TYR A 14 1.20 -3.07 8.67
C TYR A 14 2.24 -3.28 7.57
N ALA A 15 2.62 -2.22 6.85
CA ALA A 15 3.50 -2.27 5.69
C ALA A 15 4.98 -2.00 6.01
N THR A 16 5.32 -1.43 7.17
CA THR A 16 6.72 -1.06 7.47
C THR A 16 7.67 -2.25 7.38
N ILE A 17 7.33 -3.38 8.02
CA ILE A 17 8.17 -4.58 8.01
C ILE A 17 8.26 -5.18 6.58
N PRO A 18 7.15 -5.41 5.85
CA PRO A 18 7.21 -5.88 4.47
C PRO A 18 8.00 -4.95 3.53
N ILE A 19 7.83 -3.62 3.63
CA ILE A 19 8.58 -2.65 2.82
C ILE A 19 10.07 -2.78 3.09
N PHE A 20 10.47 -2.80 4.37
CA PHE A 20 11.86 -2.95 4.78
C PHE A 20 12.47 -4.25 4.25
N LEU A 21 11.79 -5.39 4.44
CA LEU A 21 12.28 -6.69 3.97
C LEU A 21 12.37 -6.76 2.44
N THR A 22 11.42 -6.15 1.73
CA THR A 22 11.45 -6.13 0.27
C THR A 22 12.61 -5.28 -0.26
N LEU A 23 12.87 -4.12 0.36
CA LEU A 23 14.06 -3.32 0.04
C LEU A 23 15.35 -4.05 0.38
N LEU A 24 15.37 -4.79 1.49
CA LEU A 24 16.50 -5.62 1.89
C LEU A 24 16.76 -6.75 0.87
N ILE A 25 15.73 -7.39 0.34
CA ILE A 25 15.83 -8.37 -0.76
C ILE A 25 16.46 -7.73 -1.99
N VAL A 26 15.96 -6.56 -2.42
CA VAL A 26 16.48 -5.83 -3.59
C VAL A 26 17.95 -5.44 -3.38
N TYR A 27 18.29 -4.93 -2.20
CA TYR A 27 19.65 -4.53 -1.86
C TYR A 27 20.61 -5.74 -1.83
N SER A 28 20.20 -6.82 -1.17
CA SER A 28 21.00 -8.05 -1.04
C SER A 28 21.25 -8.69 -2.39
N TYR A 29 20.24 -8.67 -3.27
CA TYR A 29 20.38 -9.10 -4.64
C TYR A 29 21.40 -8.24 -5.41
N LYS A 30 21.32 -6.91 -5.32
CA LYS A 30 22.25 -5.98 -5.99
C LYS A 30 23.70 -6.12 -5.49
N LYS A 31 23.91 -6.50 -4.23
CA LYS A 31 25.23 -6.73 -3.63
C LYS A 31 25.72 -8.19 -3.71
N GLU A 32 24.92 -9.07 -4.32
CA GLU A 32 25.21 -10.51 -4.43
C GLU A 32 25.40 -11.23 -3.08
N PHE A 33 24.80 -10.69 -2.01
CA PHE A 33 24.80 -11.33 -0.69
C PHE A 33 23.71 -12.40 -0.60
N ASN A 34 24.02 -13.59 -1.10
CA ASN A 34 23.08 -14.71 -1.20
C ASN A 34 22.51 -15.14 0.16
N ILE A 35 23.31 -15.14 1.23
CA ILE A 35 22.85 -15.53 2.57
C ILE A 35 21.81 -14.53 3.09
N LEU A 36 22.09 -13.23 2.98
CA LEU A 36 21.19 -12.17 3.41
C LEU A 36 19.91 -12.15 2.57
N LEU A 37 20.01 -12.44 1.27
CA LEU A 37 18.87 -12.58 0.37
C LEU A 37 17.92 -13.69 0.83
N VAL A 38 18.45 -14.90 1.07
CA VAL A 38 17.65 -16.05 1.53
C VAL A 38 17.05 -15.77 2.91
N LEU A 39 17.83 -15.20 3.83
CA LEU A 39 17.35 -14.82 5.17
C LEU A 39 16.17 -13.83 5.09
N ALA A 40 16.29 -12.78 4.26
CA ALA A 40 15.24 -11.81 4.07
C ALA A 40 13.97 -12.45 3.46
N MET A 41 14.14 -13.40 2.53
CA MET A 41 13.03 -14.18 1.96
C MET A 41 12.34 -15.06 3.02
N VAL A 42 13.08 -15.70 3.92
CA VAL A 42 12.51 -16.49 5.04
C VAL A 42 11.75 -15.59 6.00
N LEU A 43 12.32 -14.46 6.40
CA LEU A 43 11.67 -13.53 7.33
C LEU A 43 10.37 -12.99 6.73
N LEU A 44 10.37 -12.67 5.44
CA LEU A 44 9.17 -12.19 4.76
C LEU A 44 8.02 -13.21 4.85
N LEU A 45 8.33 -14.52 4.82
CA LEU A 45 7.38 -15.64 4.81
C LEU A 45 6.39 -15.64 6.01
N PHE A 46 6.77 -15.00 7.12
CA PHE A 46 5.97 -14.98 8.34
C PHE A 46 5.31 -13.63 8.61
N THR A 47 5.58 -12.62 7.78
CA THR A 47 5.16 -11.25 8.08
C THR A 47 3.85 -10.85 7.43
N HIS A 48 3.54 -11.41 6.24
CA HIS A 48 2.54 -10.80 5.38
C HIS A 48 1.69 -11.83 4.61
N SER A 49 0.37 -11.61 4.55
CA SER A 49 -0.62 -12.48 3.89
C SER A 49 -0.36 -12.68 2.38
N ALA A 50 -0.12 -11.59 1.65
CA ALA A 50 0.11 -11.62 0.19
C ALA A 50 1.58 -11.69 -0.25
N GLN A 51 2.44 -12.29 0.58
CA GLN A 51 3.87 -12.46 0.29
C GLN A 51 4.20 -13.23 -1.00
N PHE A 52 3.30 -14.11 -1.45
CA PHE A 52 3.46 -14.87 -2.70
C PHE A 52 3.70 -13.97 -3.92
N VAL A 53 3.20 -12.73 -3.88
CA VAL A 53 3.35 -11.73 -4.94
C VAL A 53 4.81 -11.35 -5.16
N ILE A 54 5.59 -11.19 -4.08
CA ILE A 54 7.02 -10.91 -4.18
C ILE A 54 7.76 -12.10 -4.75
N TYR A 55 7.50 -13.31 -4.24
CA TYR A 55 8.18 -14.49 -4.75
C TYR A 55 7.87 -14.74 -6.22
N LEU A 56 6.62 -14.50 -6.65
CA LEU A 56 6.24 -14.51 -8.06
C LEU A 56 7.01 -13.47 -8.89
N ALA A 57 7.21 -12.26 -8.35
CA ALA A 57 8.03 -11.23 -8.98
C ALA A 57 9.47 -11.69 -9.18
N ILE A 58 10.06 -12.31 -8.16
CA ILE A 58 11.42 -12.83 -8.18
C ILE A 58 11.52 -13.94 -9.22
N VAL A 59 10.54 -14.85 -9.30
CA VAL A 59 10.48 -15.90 -10.33
C VAL A 59 10.48 -15.30 -11.73
N LEU A 60 9.61 -14.33 -12.01
CA LEU A 60 9.53 -13.69 -13.33
C LEU A 60 10.84 -12.96 -13.69
N TYR A 61 11.44 -12.29 -12.71
CA TYR A 61 12.71 -11.61 -12.89
C TYR A 61 13.88 -12.58 -13.13
N SER A 62 14.02 -13.61 -12.29
CA SER A 62 15.12 -14.58 -12.37
C SER A 62 15.01 -15.46 -13.61
N TYR A 63 13.79 -15.79 -14.03
CA TYR A 63 13.52 -16.47 -15.28
C TYR A 63 13.99 -15.64 -16.48
N GLN A 64 13.61 -14.35 -16.54
CA GLN A 64 14.06 -13.46 -17.62
C GLN A 64 15.59 -13.31 -17.65
N LYS A 65 16.24 -13.24 -16.47
CA LYS A 65 17.69 -13.11 -16.34
C LYS A 65 18.43 -14.46 -16.40
N LYS A 66 17.75 -15.57 -16.71
CA LYS A 66 18.35 -16.91 -16.84
C LYS A 66 19.15 -17.34 -15.59
N ARG A 67 18.66 -17.01 -14.39
CA ARG A 67 19.26 -17.39 -13.10
C ARG A 67 18.47 -18.53 -12.45
N TRP A 68 18.67 -19.76 -12.91
CA TRP A 68 17.88 -20.94 -12.51
C TRP A 68 17.88 -21.22 -11.01
N TRP A 69 19.00 -21.03 -10.31
CA TRP A 69 19.06 -21.21 -8.85
C TRP A 69 18.02 -20.34 -8.12
N LEU A 70 17.97 -19.05 -8.45
CA LEU A 70 17.04 -18.11 -7.84
C LEU A 70 15.59 -18.42 -8.20
N THR A 71 15.34 -18.89 -9.43
CA THR A 71 14.01 -19.32 -9.87
C THR A 71 13.51 -20.51 -9.05
N LEU A 72 14.33 -21.55 -8.90
CA LEU A 72 13.96 -22.75 -8.12
C LEU A 72 13.73 -22.41 -6.65
N LEU A 73 14.62 -21.59 -6.07
CA LEU A 73 14.47 -21.09 -4.71
C LEU A 73 13.14 -20.35 -4.53
N ALA A 74 12.84 -19.38 -5.40
CA ALA A 74 11.63 -18.58 -5.30
C ALA A 74 10.34 -19.41 -5.52
N ILE A 75 10.35 -20.42 -6.40
CA ILE A 75 9.25 -21.38 -6.55
C ILE A 75 9.04 -22.16 -5.25
N GLY A 76 10.12 -22.62 -4.61
CA GLY A 76 10.04 -23.28 -3.31
C GLY A 76 9.40 -22.39 -2.24
N PHE A 77 9.74 -21.09 -2.21
CA PHE A 77 9.11 -20.13 -1.32
C PHE A 77 7.63 -19.85 -1.64
N ILE A 78 7.22 -19.91 -2.91
CA ILE A 78 5.79 -19.80 -3.28
C ILE A 78 5.00 -20.99 -2.70
N LEU A 79 5.52 -22.22 -2.87
CA LEU A 79 4.89 -23.42 -2.33
C LEU A 79 4.81 -23.35 -0.80
N LEU A 80 5.90 -22.97 -0.13
CA LEU A 80 5.91 -22.78 1.32
C LEU A 80 4.93 -21.68 1.77
N ALA A 81 4.90 -20.54 1.07
CA ALA A 81 3.96 -19.47 1.38
C ALA A 81 2.50 -19.93 1.27
N SER A 82 2.17 -20.75 0.26
CA SER A 82 0.81 -21.30 0.12
C SER A 82 0.42 -22.26 1.26
N SER A 83 1.40 -22.88 1.93
CA SER A 83 1.16 -23.75 3.08
C SER A 83 1.05 -23.02 4.41
N VAL A 84 1.77 -21.89 4.58
CA VAL A 84 1.82 -21.13 5.83
C VAL A 84 0.75 -20.04 5.89
N SER A 85 0.47 -19.39 4.76
CA SER A 85 -0.52 -18.31 4.68
C SER A 85 -1.73 -18.76 3.87
N VAL A 86 -2.90 -18.77 4.52
CA VAL A 86 -4.19 -18.95 3.85
C VAL A 86 -4.60 -17.60 3.27
N TYR A 87 -4.24 -17.34 2.01
CA TYR A 87 -4.83 -16.24 1.26
C TYR A 87 -6.14 -16.74 0.63
N GLU A 88 -7.27 -16.31 1.18
CA GLU A 88 -8.59 -16.69 0.69
C GLU A 88 -8.84 -16.04 -0.67
N ILE A 89 -8.88 -16.86 -1.72
CA ILE A 89 -9.30 -16.46 -3.06
C ILE A 89 -10.71 -16.99 -3.27
N ASP A 90 -11.70 -16.19 -2.92
CA ASP A 90 -13.11 -16.53 -3.08
C ASP A 90 -13.81 -15.52 -4.01
N GLY A 91 -15.09 -15.76 -4.29
CA GLY A 91 -15.97 -14.77 -4.88
C GLY A 91 -16.26 -14.95 -6.36
N ILE A 92 -17.37 -14.32 -6.75
CA ILE A 92 -17.91 -14.20 -8.10
C ILE A 92 -17.51 -12.81 -8.62
N PRO A 93 -17.15 -12.63 -9.91
CA PRO A 93 -16.74 -11.34 -10.45
C PRO A 93 -17.77 -10.24 -10.15
N ARG A 94 -17.34 -9.24 -9.36
CA ARG A 94 -18.17 -8.13 -8.87
C ARG A 94 -17.64 -6.74 -9.24
N GLY A 95 -16.51 -6.66 -9.95
CA GLY A 95 -16.03 -5.41 -10.56
C GLY A 95 -15.52 -4.36 -9.54
N HIS A 96 -14.63 -4.74 -8.63
CA HIS A 96 -14.07 -3.82 -7.63
C HIS A 96 -12.88 -2.98 -8.16
N LEU A 97 -12.62 -3.01 -9.46
CA LEU A 97 -11.44 -2.37 -10.07
C LEU A 97 -11.42 -0.86 -9.85
N VAL A 98 -12.56 -0.19 -10.05
CA VAL A 98 -12.65 1.27 -9.86
C VAL A 98 -12.39 1.64 -8.41
N GLN A 99 -12.87 0.82 -7.47
CA GLN A 99 -12.60 1.01 -6.04
C GLN A 99 -11.11 0.82 -5.73
N LEU A 100 -10.47 -0.21 -6.28
CA LEU A 100 -9.03 -0.45 -6.10
C LEU A 100 -8.20 0.73 -6.62
N VAL A 101 -8.49 1.21 -7.83
CA VAL A 101 -7.80 2.36 -8.43
C VAL A 101 -8.00 3.63 -7.59
N GLY A 102 -9.24 3.87 -7.12
CA GLY A 102 -9.55 4.99 -6.24
C GLY A 102 -8.79 4.93 -4.91
N ILE A 103 -8.65 3.74 -4.32
CA ILE A 103 -7.89 3.55 -3.08
C ILE A 103 -6.38 3.75 -3.32
N TYR A 104 -5.81 3.21 -4.40
CA TYR A 104 -4.40 3.47 -4.73
C TYR A 104 -4.12 4.96 -4.99
N ALA A 105 -5.02 5.65 -5.70
CA ALA A 105 -4.94 7.09 -5.88
C ALA A 105 -5.02 7.83 -4.54
N ALA A 106 -5.84 7.39 -3.60
CA ALA A 106 -5.92 7.98 -2.27
C ALA A 106 -4.67 7.71 -1.41
N ILE A 107 -3.98 6.58 -1.58
CA ILE A 107 -2.73 6.27 -0.85
C ILE A 107 -1.56 7.11 -1.38
N PHE A 108 -1.41 7.17 -2.70
CA PHE A 108 -0.24 7.79 -3.31
C PHE A 108 -0.40 9.29 -3.56
N SER A 109 -1.61 9.85 -3.41
CA SER A 109 -2.09 11.00 -4.18
C SER A 109 -2.43 10.61 -5.63
N PRO A 110 -3.55 11.10 -6.20
CA PRO A 110 -3.94 10.78 -7.57
C PRO A 110 -2.86 11.14 -8.60
N THR A 111 -2.12 12.22 -8.37
CA THR A 111 -1.06 12.69 -9.26
C THR A 111 0.18 11.78 -9.24
N LEU A 112 0.62 11.36 -8.05
CA LEU A 112 1.75 10.43 -7.91
C LEU A 112 1.38 9.04 -8.44
N PHE A 113 0.14 8.58 -8.23
CA PHE A 113 -0.31 7.30 -8.74
C PHE A 113 -0.23 7.24 -10.28
N LEU A 114 -0.62 8.32 -10.97
CA LEU A 114 -0.44 8.43 -12.43
C LEU A 114 1.03 8.38 -12.84
N LEU A 115 1.93 9.00 -12.06
CA LEU A 115 3.37 8.89 -12.30
C LEU A 115 3.92 7.48 -12.08
N VAL A 116 3.40 6.75 -11.08
CA VAL A 116 3.77 5.34 -10.86
C VAL A 116 3.40 4.51 -12.09
N VAL A 117 2.15 4.63 -12.58
CA VAL A 117 1.69 3.93 -13.78
C VAL A 117 2.53 4.32 -15.00
N TYR A 118 2.82 5.62 -15.18
CA TYR A 118 3.69 6.11 -16.25
C TYR A 118 5.12 5.56 -16.17
N ALA A 119 5.73 5.54 -14.98
CA ALA A 119 7.09 5.05 -14.79
C ALA A 119 7.18 3.55 -15.08
N VAL A 120 6.23 2.77 -14.59
CA VAL A 120 6.10 1.35 -14.88
C VAL A 120 5.97 1.10 -16.39
N TYR A 121 5.07 1.83 -17.06
CA TYR A 121 4.87 1.75 -18.50
C TYR A 121 6.13 2.13 -19.30
N LYS A 122 6.81 3.22 -18.91
CA LYS A 122 8.00 3.71 -19.61
C LYS A 122 9.14 2.70 -19.52
N VAL A 123 9.39 2.12 -18.34
CA VAL A 123 10.40 1.08 -18.15
C VAL A 123 10.04 -0.18 -18.92
N ALA A 124 8.76 -0.53 -19.03
CA ALA A 124 8.30 -1.68 -19.81
C ALA A 124 8.74 -1.63 -21.29
N ILE A 125 8.72 -0.43 -21.89
CA ILE A 125 9.00 -0.22 -23.32
C ILE A 125 10.47 0.11 -23.58
N ARG A 126 11.08 0.98 -22.77
CA ARG A 126 12.39 1.59 -23.10
C ARG A 126 13.49 1.32 -22.07
N GLY A 127 13.14 0.84 -20.87
CA GLY A 127 14.07 0.74 -19.76
C GLY A 127 14.59 -0.68 -19.52
N ASP A 128 15.71 -0.75 -18.82
CA ASP A 128 16.18 -2.01 -18.25
C ASP A 128 15.25 -2.43 -17.10
N LYS A 129 14.68 -3.63 -17.25
CA LYS A 129 13.76 -4.21 -16.27
C LYS A 129 14.55 -4.74 -15.09
N GLU A 130 14.77 -3.89 -14.09
CA GLU A 130 15.34 -4.26 -12.80
C GLU A 130 14.35 -5.07 -11.95
N ILE A 131 14.85 -5.77 -10.92
CA ILE A 131 14.04 -6.53 -9.97
C ILE A 131 12.91 -5.69 -9.33
N LEU A 132 13.18 -4.40 -9.06
CA LEU A 132 12.19 -3.44 -8.55
C LEU A 132 10.98 -3.30 -9.48
N TRP A 133 11.22 -3.21 -10.79
CA TRP A 133 10.16 -3.09 -11.77
C TRP A 133 9.27 -4.34 -11.78
N TYR A 134 9.88 -5.53 -11.68
CA TYR A 134 9.11 -6.78 -11.60
C TYR A 134 8.23 -6.83 -10.35
N ILE A 135 8.76 -6.44 -9.17
CA ILE A 135 7.98 -6.41 -7.91
C ILE A 135 6.76 -5.50 -8.02
N VAL A 136 6.94 -4.29 -8.56
CA VAL A 136 5.85 -3.33 -8.70
C VAL A 136 4.83 -3.81 -9.74
N VAL A 137 5.27 -4.31 -10.88
CA VAL A 137 4.39 -4.78 -11.96
C VAL A 137 3.58 -6.00 -11.53
N THR A 138 4.19 -6.98 -10.87
CA THR A 138 3.45 -8.14 -10.39
C THR A 138 2.45 -7.75 -9.31
N ALA A 139 2.82 -6.88 -8.37
CA ALA A 139 1.91 -6.41 -7.34
C ALA A 139 0.70 -5.67 -7.93
N LEU A 140 0.92 -4.77 -8.88
CA LEU A 140 -0.17 -4.06 -9.59
C LEU A 140 -1.01 -5.03 -10.44
N THR A 141 -0.37 -5.94 -11.18
CA THR A 141 -1.10 -6.86 -12.07
C THR A 141 -1.94 -7.85 -11.27
N ILE A 142 -1.37 -8.46 -10.22
CA ILE A 142 -2.09 -9.42 -9.38
C ILE A 142 -3.20 -8.71 -8.60
N SER A 143 -2.97 -7.50 -8.07
CA SER A 143 -4.04 -6.74 -7.40
C SER A 143 -5.18 -6.39 -8.36
N VAL A 144 -4.89 -5.97 -9.60
CA VAL A 144 -5.94 -5.71 -10.60
C VAL A 144 -6.69 -6.99 -10.97
N LEU A 145 -5.96 -8.09 -11.22
CA LEU A 145 -6.57 -9.38 -11.58
C LEU A 145 -7.49 -9.92 -10.48
N LEU A 146 -7.03 -9.91 -9.24
CA LEU A 146 -7.84 -10.35 -8.10
C LEU A 146 -9.03 -9.41 -7.85
N SER A 147 -8.91 -8.11 -8.17
CA SER A 147 -9.96 -7.11 -7.92
C SER A 147 -11.17 -7.28 -8.85
N ILE A 148 -10.96 -7.89 -10.02
CA ILE A 148 -12.06 -8.29 -10.90
C ILE A 148 -12.96 -9.33 -10.19
N ARG A 149 -12.35 -10.28 -9.47
CA ARG A 149 -13.05 -11.37 -8.78
C ARG A 149 -13.58 -10.98 -7.40
N GLN A 150 -12.76 -10.33 -6.57
CA GLN A 150 -13.05 -10.08 -5.15
C GLN A 150 -12.60 -8.69 -4.68
N ALA A 151 -13.16 -8.23 -3.56
CA ALA A 151 -12.67 -7.03 -2.89
C ALA A 151 -11.34 -7.35 -2.21
N ILE A 152 -10.29 -6.60 -2.54
CA ILE A 152 -8.95 -6.82 -2.00
C ILE A 152 -8.72 -5.90 -0.80
N LYS A 153 -8.13 -6.46 0.26
CA LYS A 153 -7.53 -5.65 1.31
C LYS A 153 -6.29 -4.97 0.76
N ILE A 154 -6.37 -3.67 0.54
CA ILE A 154 -5.28 -2.88 -0.05
C ILE A 154 -3.99 -2.93 0.76
N THR A 155 -4.10 -3.12 2.08
CA THR A 155 -2.97 -3.34 2.99
C THR A 155 -2.09 -4.49 2.52
N ASP A 156 -2.65 -5.43 1.76
CA ASP A 156 -1.92 -6.61 1.37
C ASP A 156 -0.93 -6.37 0.23
N PHE A 157 -1.25 -5.45 -0.69
CA PHE A 157 -0.46 -5.20 -1.91
C PHE A 157 0.24 -3.85 -1.88
N ALA A 158 -0.29 -2.88 -1.13
CA ALA A 158 0.29 -1.55 -1.00
C ALA A 158 1.77 -1.55 -0.56
N PRO A 159 2.26 -2.40 0.37
CA PRO A 159 3.69 -2.43 0.72
C PRO A 159 4.60 -2.61 -0.49
N PHE A 160 4.17 -3.43 -1.45
CA PHE A 160 4.96 -3.77 -2.64
C PHE A 160 4.83 -2.71 -3.74
N VAL A 161 3.67 -2.06 -3.82
CA VAL A 161 3.46 -0.94 -4.76
C VAL A 161 4.18 0.33 -4.26
N VAL A 162 4.31 0.56 -2.95
CA VAL A 162 5.00 1.74 -2.39
C VAL A 162 6.47 1.79 -2.77
N ILE A 163 7.09 0.64 -3.00
CA ILE A 163 8.48 0.50 -3.46
C ILE A 163 8.67 1.03 -4.89
N SER A 164 7.58 1.37 -5.60
CA SER A 164 7.65 2.11 -6.86
C SER A 164 8.20 3.53 -6.72
N ILE A 165 8.23 4.13 -5.52
CA ILE A 165 8.75 5.50 -5.35
C ILE A 165 10.21 5.63 -5.83
N PRO A 166 11.17 4.80 -5.36
CA PRO A 166 12.51 4.77 -5.94
C PRO A 166 12.55 4.61 -7.47
N LEU A 167 11.66 3.78 -8.04
CA LEU A 167 11.56 3.58 -9.49
C LEU A 167 11.08 4.84 -10.22
N VAL A 168 10.09 5.56 -9.67
CA VAL A 168 9.61 6.82 -10.23
C VAL A 168 10.72 7.87 -10.23
N VAL A 169 11.49 7.95 -9.13
CA VAL A 169 12.59 8.91 -8.99
C VAL A 169 13.70 8.66 -10.02
N THR A 170 14.09 7.39 -10.24
CA THR A 170 15.10 7.07 -11.26
C THR A 170 14.59 7.43 -12.66
N VAL A 171 13.36 7.03 -12.99
CA VAL A 171 12.74 7.35 -14.29
C VAL A 171 12.64 8.86 -14.51
N PHE A 172 12.32 9.63 -13.47
CA PHE A 172 12.25 11.08 -13.54
C PHE A 172 13.63 11.69 -13.80
N ARG A 173 14.65 11.28 -13.03
CA ARG A 173 16.03 11.75 -13.20
C ARG A 173 16.56 11.44 -14.60
N ASP A 174 16.34 10.22 -15.09
CA ASP A 174 16.80 9.81 -16.42
C ASP A 174 16.06 10.58 -17.53
N SER A 175 14.79 10.92 -17.31
CA SER A 175 14.02 11.80 -18.21
C SER A 175 14.56 13.22 -18.25
N LEU A 176 15.04 13.74 -17.13
CA LEU A 176 15.64 15.08 -17.04
C LEU A 176 17.04 15.13 -17.65
N ALA A 177 17.83 14.07 -17.47
CA ALA A 177 19.22 14.00 -17.95
C ALA A 177 19.32 14.17 -19.47
N ILE A 178 18.39 13.59 -20.22
CA ILE A 178 18.40 13.59 -21.70
C ILE A 178 17.84 14.90 -22.29
N ARG A 179 17.16 15.74 -21.50
CA ARG A 179 16.49 16.95 -22.00
C ARG A 179 17.35 18.19 -21.90
N LEU A 180 17.24 19.08 -22.89
CA LEU A 180 17.80 20.43 -22.86
C LEU A 180 17.19 21.25 -21.72
N LYS A 181 17.98 22.17 -21.14
CA LYS A 181 17.62 22.95 -19.94
C LYS A 181 16.29 23.71 -20.09
N GLU A 182 15.99 24.19 -21.30
CA GLU A 182 14.76 24.93 -21.61
C GLU A 182 13.50 24.09 -21.44
N PHE A 183 13.53 22.82 -21.84
CA PHE A 183 12.40 21.89 -21.73
C PHE A 183 12.27 21.25 -20.34
N ARG A 184 13.19 21.50 -19.41
CA ARG A 184 13.12 20.96 -18.03
C ARG A 184 12.13 21.73 -17.16
N LYS A 185 11.82 22.99 -17.48
CA LYS A 185 10.97 23.87 -16.65
C LYS A 185 9.60 23.26 -16.35
N ILE A 186 8.94 22.68 -17.35
CA ILE A 186 7.63 22.02 -17.18
C ILE A 186 7.73 20.80 -16.24
N TYR A 187 8.82 20.04 -16.30
CA TYR A 187 9.03 18.86 -15.43
C TYR A 187 9.27 19.27 -13.98
N TYR A 188 10.03 20.33 -13.76
CA TYR A 188 10.21 20.88 -12.42
C TYR A 188 8.91 21.48 -11.88
N LEU A 189 8.12 22.15 -12.72
CA LEU A 189 6.78 22.64 -12.34
C LEU A 189 5.89 21.48 -11.91
N VAL A 190 5.76 20.42 -12.73
CA VAL A 190 4.96 19.24 -12.40
C VAL A 190 5.44 18.59 -11.12
N CYS A 191 6.76 18.42 -10.94
CA CYS A 191 7.33 17.89 -9.70
C CYS A 191 6.97 18.75 -8.48
N ASN A 192 7.09 20.07 -8.59
CA ASN A 192 6.72 21.00 -7.51
C ASN A 192 5.22 20.92 -7.19
N VAL A 193 4.36 20.82 -8.21
CA VAL A 193 2.91 20.63 -8.03
C VAL A 193 2.64 19.33 -7.27
N ILE A 194 3.28 18.22 -7.63
CA ILE A 194 3.10 16.94 -6.94
C ILE A 194 3.57 17.03 -5.49
N VAL A 195 4.76 17.57 -5.24
CA VAL A 195 5.27 17.75 -3.87
C VAL A 195 4.33 18.64 -3.06
N LEU A 196 3.81 19.72 -3.66
CA LEU A 196 2.86 20.62 -3.01
C LEU A 196 1.54 19.90 -2.68
N VAL A 197 0.98 19.14 -3.62
CA VAL A 197 -0.24 18.35 -3.39
C VAL A 197 -0.02 17.33 -2.27
N LEU A 198 1.12 16.63 -2.27
CA LEU A 198 1.46 15.66 -1.25
C LEU A 198 1.67 16.33 0.13
N LEU A 199 2.29 17.50 0.17
CA LEU A 199 2.40 18.31 1.39
C LEU A 199 1.04 18.80 1.88
N LEU A 200 0.13 19.20 1.00
CA LEU A 200 -1.23 19.57 1.38
C LEU A 200 -2.01 18.37 1.93
N GLU A 201 -1.96 17.21 1.26
CA GLU A 201 -2.62 15.98 1.72
C GLU A 201 -2.10 15.53 3.09
N THR A 202 -0.79 15.51 3.28
CA THR A 202 -0.17 15.19 4.58
C THR A 202 -0.53 16.24 5.64
N SER A 203 -0.55 17.53 5.30
CA SER A 203 -0.97 18.59 6.22
C SER A 203 -2.42 18.41 6.66
N VAL A 204 -3.33 18.06 5.76
CA VAL A 204 -4.73 17.76 6.11
C VAL A 204 -4.80 16.59 7.09
N ILE A 205 -4.01 15.53 6.90
CA ILE A 205 -3.94 14.40 7.83
C ILE A 205 -3.48 14.84 9.22
N PHE A 206 -2.36 15.59 9.31
CA PHE A 206 -1.82 16.06 10.58
C PHE A 206 -2.75 17.06 11.28
N LEU A 207 -3.39 17.93 10.52
CA LEU A 207 -4.29 18.96 11.04
C LEU A 207 -5.70 18.42 11.35
N HIS A 208 -6.06 17.22 10.88
CA HIS A 208 -7.40 16.66 11.07
C HIS A 208 -7.79 16.54 12.55
N TYR A 209 -6.90 16.01 13.40
CA TYR A 209 -7.13 15.88 14.84
C TYR A 209 -7.22 17.23 15.58
N PRO A 210 -6.26 18.18 15.44
CA PRO A 210 -6.39 19.48 16.09
C PRO A 210 -7.59 20.27 15.56
N LEU A 211 -7.91 20.20 14.26
CA LEU A 211 -9.12 20.82 13.71
C LEU A 211 -10.39 20.27 14.37
N TYR A 212 -10.50 18.94 14.52
CA TYR A 212 -11.61 18.32 15.25
C TYR A 212 -11.73 18.81 16.70
N ARG A 213 -10.60 19.00 17.39
CA ARG A 213 -10.60 19.43 18.79
C ARG A 213 -11.01 20.89 18.98
N TYR A 214 -10.60 21.78 18.08
CA TYR A 214 -10.71 23.23 18.27
C TYR A 214 -11.83 23.90 17.45
N THR A 215 -12.37 23.25 16.42
CA THR A 215 -13.43 23.86 15.60
C THR A 215 -14.83 23.56 16.17
N PRO A 216 -15.71 24.58 16.26
CA PRO A 216 -17.09 24.37 16.69
C PRO A 216 -17.97 23.72 15.59
N PHE A 217 -17.55 23.76 14.33
CA PHE A 217 -18.27 23.19 13.19
C PHE A 217 -17.85 21.74 12.91
N LYS A 218 -18.22 20.83 13.83
CA LYS A 218 -17.93 19.40 13.69
C LYS A 218 -18.58 18.76 12.46
N GLU A 219 -19.75 19.26 12.04
CA GLU A 219 -20.49 18.74 10.88
C GLU A 219 -19.81 19.00 9.52
N LEU A 220 -18.91 20.00 9.46
CA LEU A 220 -18.15 20.30 8.24
C LEU A 220 -16.90 19.40 8.10
N LEU A 221 -16.49 18.74 9.19
CA LEU A 221 -15.35 17.82 9.20
C LEU A 221 -15.79 16.43 8.73
N LEU A 222 -15.05 15.89 7.77
CA LEU A 222 -15.33 14.60 7.15
C LEU A 222 -15.12 13.44 8.15
N ASP A 223 -16.23 12.83 8.59
CA ASP A 223 -16.32 11.60 9.40
C ASP A 223 -15.73 11.71 10.83
N THR A 224 -16.40 12.49 11.68
CA THR A 224 -16.05 12.71 13.11
C THR A 224 -16.18 11.46 13.99
N SER A 225 -16.86 10.41 13.51
CA SER A 225 -17.08 9.15 14.24
C SER A 225 -15.78 8.48 14.70
N ILE A 226 -14.67 8.70 13.97
CA ILE A 226 -13.35 8.17 14.31
C ILE A 226 -12.84 8.70 15.66
N TYR A 227 -13.19 9.94 16.02
CA TYR A 227 -12.76 10.56 17.27
C TYR A 227 -13.84 10.56 18.35
N GLU A 228 -15.12 10.60 17.95
CA GLU A 228 -16.24 10.57 18.89
C GLU A 228 -16.44 9.20 19.54
N ILE A 229 -16.30 8.12 18.77
CA ILE A 229 -16.57 6.77 19.27
C ILE A 229 -15.60 6.35 20.38
N PRO A 230 -14.27 6.55 20.27
CA PRO A 230 -13.36 6.26 21.37
C PRO A 230 -13.70 7.04 22.65
N GLN A 231 -14.08 8.32 22.54
CA GLN A 231 -14.48 9.16 23.67
C GLN A 231 -15.74 8.63 24.34
N ILE A 232 -16.76 8.28 23.56
CA ILE A 232 -18.00 7.69 24.05
C ILE A 232 -17.74 6.32 24.71
N VAL A 233 -16.84 5.51 24.15
CA VAL A 233 -16.47 4.21 24.74
C VAL A 233 -15.76 4.40 26.08
N GLU A 234 -14.86 5.37 26.20
CA GLU A 234 -14.17 5.68 27.45
C GLU A 234 -15.18 6.13 28.53
N GLU A 235 -16.11 7.02 28.19
CA GLU A 235 -17.21 7.40 29.10
C GLU A 235 -18.13 6.23 29.50
N LEU A 236 -18.37 5.29 28.60
CA LEU A 236 -19.18 4.09 28.89
C LEU A 236 -18.43 3.12 29.81
N LYS A 237 -17.12 2.96 29.60
CA LYS A 237 -16.23 2.15 30.46
C LYS A 237 -16.14 2.75 31.86
N ASP A 238 -16.02 4.07 31.98
CA ASP A 238 -16.03 4.78 33.27
C ASP A 238 -17.36 4.60 34.01
N LYS A 239 -18.47 4.49 33.27
CA LYS A 239 -19.81 4.20 33.82
C LYS A 239 -20.07 2.71 34.05
N GLY A 240 -19.08 1.84 33.80
CA GLY A 240 -19.19 0.39 33.97
C GLY A 240 -20.14 -0.30 32.97
N LYS A 241 -20.50 0.36 31.87
CA LYS A 241 -21.41 -0.18 30.85
C LYS A 241 -20.61 -0.78 29.69
N VAL A 242 -20.96 -2.01 29.30
CA VAL A 242 -20.29 -2.76 28.20
C VAL A 242 -21.12 -2.73 26.90
N CYS A 243 -22.33 -2.16 26.93
CA CYS A 243 -23.21 -2.12 25.76
C CYS A 243 -23.86 -0.75 25.55
N LYS A 244 -24.28 -0.48 24.30
CA LYS A 244 -24.99 0.74 23.88
C LYS A 244 -26.26 0.38 23.11
N ASP A 245 -27.39 1.02 23.43
CA ASP A 245 -28.73 0.68 22.90
C ASP A 245 -28.89 1.03 21.41
N GLU A 246 -28.49 2.25 21.02
CA GLU A 246 -28.57 2.75 19.65
C GLU A 246 -27.18 2.86 19.02
N ILE A 247 -26.88 1.92 18.12
CA ILE A 247 -25.66 1.95 17.30
C ILE A 247 -26.07 1.94 15.82
N SER A 248 -25.65 2.97 15.09
CA SER A 248 -25.81 3.03 13.63
C SER A 248 -25.08 1.86 12.97
N LYS A 249 -25.67 1.27 11.93
CA LYS A 249 -25.09 0.13 11.19
C LYS A 249 -23.70 0.44 10.62
N LYS A 250 -23.42 1.72 10.33
CA LYS A 250 -22.12 2.20 9.83
C LYS A 250 -21.02 2.19 10.92
N ASP A 251 -21.40 2.45 12.17
CA ASP A 251 -20.47 2.67 13.28
C ASP A 251 -20.29 1.42 14.14
N TYR A 252 -21.17 0.43 13.98
CA TYR A 252 -21.18 -0.82 14.74
C TYR A 252 -19.82 -1.53 14.74
N THR A 253 -19.15 -1.60 13.59
CA THR A 253 -17.83 -2.22 13.47
C THR A 253 -16.77 -1.52 14.33
N LEU A 254 -16.87 -0.19 14.49
CA LEU A 254 -15.93 0.58 15.28
C LEU A 254 -16.18 0.43 16.78
N TYR A 255 -17.45 0.43 17.22
CA TYR A 255 -17.79 0.12 18.62
C TYR A 255 -17.35 -1.29 19.03
N LEU A 256 -17.55 -2.28 18.15
CA LEU A 256 -17.13 -3.66 18.39
C LEU A 256 -15.61 -3.78 18.53
N TYR A 257 -14.84 -3.03 17.73
CA TYR A 257 -13.37 -2.97 17.85
C TYR A 257 -12.91 -2.51 19.23
N TYR A 258 -13.63 -1.57 19.86
CA TYR A 258 -13.33 -1.11 21.22
C TYR A 258 -13.95 -1.95 22.35
N GLY A 259 -14.62 -3.05 22.00
CA GLY A 259 -15.23 -4.00 22.94
C GLY A 259 -16.62 -3.61 23.43
N VAL A 260 -17.33 -2.72 22.74
CA VAL A 260 -18.70 -2.32 23.08
C VAL A 260 -19.69 -2.93 22.10
N ALA A 261 -20.60 -3.77 22.60
CA ALA A 261 -21.63 -4.42 21.80
C ALA A 261 -22.95 -3.61 21.82
N ARG A 262 -23.87 -3.95 20.91
CA ARG A 262 -25.25 -3.48 21.02
C ARG A 262 -25.91 -4.16 22.22
N CYS A 263 -26.62 -3.40 23.07
CA CYS A 263 -27.39 -4.02 24.14
C CYS A 263 -28.45 -4.97 23.53
N PRO A 264 -28.73 -6.11 24.19
CA PRO A 264 -29.71 -7.09 23.73
C PRO A 264 -31.13 -6.50 23.65
#